data_AF-A0A2D4P9L9-F1
#
_entry.id   AF-A0A2D4P9L9-F1
#
_cell.length_a   1.000
_cell.length_b   1.000
_cell.length_c   1.000
_cell.angle_alpha   90.00
_cell.angle_beta   90.00
_cell.angle_gamma   90.00
#
_symmetry.space_group_name_H-M   'P 1'
#
loop_
_entity.id
_entity.type
_entity.pdbx_description
1 polymer ?
#
loop_
_entity_poly.entity_id
_entity_poly.type
_entity_poly.pdbx_seq_one_letter_code
_entity_poly.pdbx_strand_id
1 'polypeptide(L)'
;SKVTTEIVTNVVNEAGIVGITEAQAQVIVNNALRLYSQDKTGIVDFALESGGGSILSTRCSETYETKTALLSLFGVPLWYFSQSPRVVIQPDMYPGNCWAFKGSQGYLVIRLSMTIYPTSFCLEHIPKSLSPTGNITSAPKDFLVYGLENEYQEEGILLGQYTYDQDGEPLQMFPVSETSEKAFQIVELRIFSNWGHAEYTCLYRFRVHGRTAE
;
A
#
# COMPACT_ATOMS: atom_id res chain seq x y z
N SER A 1 11.69 25.61 -9.01
CA SER A 1 12.27 25.62 -10.37
C SER A 1 13.78 25.66 -10.27
N LYS A 2 14.46 26.83 -10.20
CA LYS A 2 15.94 26.91 -10.13
C LYS A 2 16.60 26.07 -9.02
N VAL A 3 16.13 26.18 -7.77
CA VAL A 3 16.68 25.42 -6.63
C VAL A 3 16.59 23.90 -6.85
N THR A 4 15.49 23.44 -7.42
CA THR A 4 15.26 22.01 -7.71
C THR A 4 16.19 21.52 -8.83
N THR A 5 16.39 22.35 -9.85
CA THR A 5 17.31 22.08 -10.96
C THR A 5 18.76 21.99 -10.49
N GLU A 6 19.20 22.93 -9.62
CA GLU A 6 20.54 22.92 -9.02
C GLU A 6 20.79 21.68 -8.15
N ILE A 7 19.81 21.23 -7.36
CA ILE A 7 19.91 19.99 -6.57
C ILE A 7 20.11 18.79 -7.50
N VAL A 8 19.33 18.66 -8.57
CA VAL A 8 19.47 17.56 -9.53
C VAL A 8 20.83 17.60 -10.22
N THR A 9 21.31 18.77 -10.64
CA THR A 9 22.64 18.90 -11.23
C THR A 9 23.74 18.44 -10.27
N ASN A 10 23.64 18.79 -8.99
CA ASN A 10 24.62 18.38 -7.98
C ASN A 10 24.59 16.86 -7.71
N VAL A 11 23.42 16.25 -7.53
CA VAL A 11 23.28 14.80 -7.28
C VAL A 11 23.81 13.98 -8.46
N VAL A 12 23.56 14.41 -9.69
CA VAL A 12 24.01 13.72 -10.90
C VAL A 12 25.54 13.84 -11.08
N ASN A 13 26.11 15.00 -10.74
CA ASN A 13 27.56 15.17 -10.66
C ASN A 13 28.19 14.27 -9.58
N GLU A 14 27.55 14.15 -8.40
CA GLU A 14 27.97 13.22 -7.33
C GLU A 14 27.89 11.76 -7.77
N ALA A 15 26.92 11.40 -8.62
CA ALA A 15 26.80 10.08 -9.24
C ALA A 15 27.82 9.84 -10.39
N GLY A 16 28.76 10.77 -10.62
CA GLY A 16 29.82 10.64 -11.62
C GLY A 16 29.40 10.99 -13.06
N ILE A 17 28.17 11.50 -13.25
CA ILE A 17 27.66 11.95 -14.55
C ILE A 17 27.92 13.46 -14.65
N VAL A 18 29.04 13.85 -15.24
CA VAL A 18 29.40 15.26 -15.40
C VAL A 18 28.71 15.84 -16.64
N GLY A 19 28.12 17.04 -16.51
CA GLY A 19 27.78 17.88 -17.67
C GLY A 19 26.31 17.93 -18.10
N ILE A 20 25.35 17.62 -17.22
CA ILE A 20 23.94 17.93 -17.54
C ILE A 20 23.68 19.44 -17.50
N THR A 21 23.02 19.90 -18.56
CA THR A 21 22.56 21.29 -18.71
C THR A 21 21.33 21.58 -17.84
N GLU A 22 21.06 22.86 -17.57
CA GLU A 22 19.85 23.31 -16.86
C GLU A 22 18.57 22.77 -17.54
N ALA A 23 18.54 22.77 -18.88
CA ALA A 23 17.41 22.24 -19.64
C ALA A 23 17.21 20.73 -19.44
N GLN A 24 18.28 19.94 -19.40
CA GLN A 24 18.20 18.51 -19.11
C GLN A 24 17.74 18.25 -17.68
N ALA A 25 18.25 19.01 -16.70
CA ALA A 25 17.80 18.91 -15.32
C ALA A 25 16.31 19.29 -15.17
N GLN A 26 15.83 20.31 -15.89
CA GLN A 26 14.41 20.67 -15.94
C GLN A 26 13.54 19.51 -16.46
N VAL A 27 13.97 18.82 -17.52
CA VAL A 27 13.27 17.65 -18.08
C VAL A 27 13.22 16.51 -17.07
N ILE A 28 14.33 16.23 -16.38
CA ILE A 28 14.39 15.20 -15.33
C ILE A 28 13.39 15.52 -14.21
N VAL A 29 13.41 16.75 -13.69
CA VAL A 29 12.50 17.20 -12.63
C VAL A 29 11.04 17.09 -13.07
N ASN A 30 10.71 17.59 -14.26
CA ASN A 30 9.35 17.54 -14.78
C ASN A 30 8.84 16.10 -14.96
N ASN A 31 9.70 15.19 -15.44
CA ASN A 31 9.35 13.78 -15.59
C ASN A 31 9.11 13.10 -14.23
N ALA A 32 9.97 13.37 -13.24
CA ALA A 32 9.80 12.84 -11.88
C ALA A 32 8.52 13.36 -11.21
N LEU A 33 8.24 14.67 -11.32
CA LEU A 33 7.01 15.27 -10.79
C LEU A 33 5.77 14.73 -11.49
N ARG A 34 5.84 14.50 -12.81
CA ARG A 34 4.75 13.87 -13.56
C ARG A 34 4.46 12.47 -13.04
N LEU A 35 5.49 11.63 -12.87
CA LEU A 35 5.33 10.29 -12.30
C LEU A 35 4.74 10.33 -10.88
N TYR A 36 5.24 11.23 -10.03
CA TYR A 36 4.71 11.44 -8.68
C TYR A 36 3.22 11.80 -8.69
N SER A 37 2.82 12.70 -9.59
CA SER A 37 1.41 13.11 -9.75
C SER A 37 0.50 12.00 -10.27
N GLN A 38 1.07 10.98 -10.92
CA GLN A 38 0.35 9.81 -11.43
C GLN A 38 0.35 8.69 -10.38
N ASP A 39 -0.07 9.04 -9.16
CA ASP A 39 -0.13 8.14 -8.00
C ASP A 39 1.20 7.42 -7.73
N LYS A 40 2.32 8.13 -7.89
CA LYS A 40 3.72 7.66 -7.68
C LYS A 40 4.22 6.56 -8.62
N THR A 41 3.33 5.73 -9.18
CA THR A 41 3.68 4.56 -9.99
C THR A 41 3.40 4.74 -11.48
N GLY A 42 2.41 5.58 -11.85
CA GLY A 42 1.93 5.67 -13.23
C GLY A 42 1.13 4.45 -13.70
N ILE A 43 0.76 3.54 -12.80
CA ILE A 43 0.07 2.29 -13.11
C ILE A 43 -1.35 2.34 -12.53
N VAL A 44 -2.33 1.83 -13.30
CA VAL A 44 -3.73 1.76 -12.85
C VAL A 44 -3.86 0.86 -11.63
N ASP A 45 -4.49 1.37 -10.58
CA ASP A 45 -4.84 0.64 -9.36
C ASP A 45 -6.29 0.16 -9.44
N PHE A 46 -6.49 -1.15 -9.68
CA PHE A 46 -7.82 -1.75 -9.79
C PHE A 46 -8.46 -2.01 -8.42
N ALA A 47 -7.72 -1.90 -7.32
CA ALA A 47 -8.27 -2.02 -5.98
C ALA A 47 -8.84 -0.69 -5.46
N LEU A 48 -8.44 0.45 -6.05
CA LEU A 48 -8.81 1.79 -5.61
C LEU A 48 -10.33 1.97 -5.46
N GLU A 49 -10.76 2.41 -4.28
CA GLU A 49 -12.19 2.52 -3.95
C GLU A 49 -12.93 3.53 -4.83
N SER A 50 -12.35 4.71 -5.05
CA SER A 50 -12.92 5.73 -5.94
C SER A 50 -12.92 5.29 -7.41
N GLY A 51 -12.11 4.28 -7.77
CA GLY A 51 -12.11 3.63 -9.07
C GLY A 51 -13.11 2.49 -9.20
N GLY A 52 -13.89 2.18 -8.15
CA GLY A 52 -14.90 1.12 -8.12
C GLY A 52 -14.48 -0.17 -7.42
N GLY A 53 -13.27 -0.22 -6.86
CA GLY A 53 -12.87 -1.30 -5.96
C GLY A 53 -13.63 -1.25 -4.63
N SER A 54 -13.73 -2.37 -3.92
CA SER A 54 -14.40 -2.42 -2.62
C SER A 54 -13.88 -3.55 -1.74
N ILE A 55 -14.00 -3.36 -0.42
CA ILE A 55 -13.73 -4.42 0.55
C ILE A 55 -14.95 -5.32 0.65
N LEU A 56 -14.79 -6.62 0.39
CA LEU A 56 -15.86 -7.61 0.53
C LEU A 56 -15.94 -8.18 1.95
N SER A 57 -14.79 -8.48 2.55
CA SER A 57 -14.72 -9.16 3.84
C SER A 57 -13.33 -9.03 4.45
N THR A 58 -13.25 -9.15 5.78
CA THR A 58 -12.01 -9.34 6.53
C THR A 58 -11.85 -10.79 7.00
N ARG A 59 -12.68 -11.73 6.51
CA ARG A 59 -12.81 -13.11 7.01
C ARG A 59 -13.04 -13.09 8.52
N CYS A 60 -12.03 -13.47 9.30
CA CYS A 60 -12.05 -13.49 10.76
C CYS A 60 -11.17 -12.40 11.40
N SER A 61 -10.55 -11.52 10.60
CA SER A 61 -9.72 -10.44 11.12
C SER A 61 -10.58 -9.38 11.79
N GLU A 62 -10.40 -9.27 13.09
CA GLU A 62 -11.03 -8.25 13.93
C GLU A 62 -10.23 -6.95 13.86
N THR A 63 -10.92 -5.86 13.50
CA THR A 63 -10.36 -4.51 13.58
C THR A 63 -9.93 -4.22 15.02
N TYR A 64 -8.67 -3.83 15.19
CA TYR A 64 -8.13 -3.43 16.48
C TYR A 64 -8.47 -1.97 16.75
N GLU A 65 -9.12 -1.72 17.89
CA GLU A 65 -9.39 -0.36 18.35
C GLU A 65 -8.11 0.26 18.93
N THR A 66 -7.36 0.95 18.07
CA THR A 66 -6.25 1.79 18.51
C THR A 66 -6.84 2.95 19.33
N LYS A 67 -6.55 3.03 20.63
CA LYS A 67 -7.05 4.08 21.54
C LYS A 67 -6.43 5.48 21.29
N THR A 68 -6.11 5.80 20.03
CA THR A 68 -5.25 6.93 19.65
C THR A 68 -6.04 8.21 19.37
N ALA A 69 -7.28 8.11 18.91
CA ALA A 69 -8.10 9.26 18.56
C ALA A 69 -9.37 9.29 19.40
N LEU A 70 -9.45 10.23 20.35
CA LEU A 70 -10.61 10.42 21.23
C LEU A 70 -11.47 11.58 20.72
N LEU A 71 -12.74 11.32 20.43
CA LEU A 71 -13.73 12.37 20.29
C LEU A 71 -14.23 12.72 21.69
N SER A 72 -14.02 13.97 22.13
CA SER A 72 -14.50 14.44 23.44
C SER A 72 -15.45 15.62 23.29
N LEU A 73 -16.47 15.67 24.14
CA LEU A 73 -17.36 16.84 24.27
C LEU A 73 -17.36 17.29 25.73
N PHE A 74 -17.03 18.56 25.98
CA PHE A 74 -16.86 19.11 27.34
C PHE A 74 -15.89 18.32 28.24
N GLY A 75 -14.82 17.78 27.68
CA GLY A 75 -13.84 16.97 28.41
C GLY A 75 -14.31 15.55 28.75
N VAL A 76 -15.52 15.16 28.33
CA VAL A 76 -16.01 13.78 28.45
C VAL A 76 -15.65 13.00 27.19
N PRO A 77 -14.91 11.89 27.29
CA PRO A 77 -14.61 11.01 26.16
C PRO A 77 -15.90 10.37 25.62
N LEU A 78 -16.25 10.63 24.37
CA LEU A 78 -17.44 10.08 23.71
C LEU A 78 -17.12 8.77 22.97
N TRP A 79 -16.09 8.74 22.11
CA TRP A 79 -15.74 7.57 21.29
C TRP A 79 -14.24 7.56 20.98
N TYR A 80 -13.65 6.37 20.82
CA TYR A 80 -12.33 6.20 20.21
C TYR A 80 -12.50 5.81 18.75
N PHE A 81 -11.75 6.43 17.83
CA PHE A 81 -11.82 6.07 16.41
C PHE A 81 -10.90 4.90 16.09
N SER A 82 -11.46 3.87 15.45
CA SER A 82 -10.75 2.84 14.72
C SER A 82 -11.01 3.00 13.22
N GLN A 83 -10.01 2.76 12.40
CA GLN A 83 -10.16 2.86 10.95
C GLN A 83 -10.81 1.61 10.38
N SER A 84 -11.69 1.82 9.41
CA SER A 84 -12.30 0.73 8.63
C SER A 84 -11.27 0.10 7.69
N PRO A 85 -11.37 -1.21 7.37
CA PRO A 85 -10.54 -1.84 6.32
C PRO A 85 -10.56 -1.11 4.97
N ARG A 86 -11.60 -0.30 4.71
CA ARG A 86 -11.73 0.53 3.51
C ARG A 86 -10.55 1.48 3.28
N VAL A 87 -9.89 1.94 4.35
CA VAL A 87 -8.74 2.86 4.22
C VAL A 87 -7.59 2.24 3.42
N VAL A 88 -7.47 0.91 3.41
CA VAL A 88 -6.41 0.18 2.68
C VAL A 88 -6.50 0.38 1.16
N ILE A 89 -7.67 0.73 0.64
CA ILE A 89 -7.90 0.98 -0.79
C ILE A 89 -8.25 2.45 -1.09
N GLN A 90 -7.92 3.34 -0.16
CA GLN A 90 -8.05 4.79 -0.30
C GLN A 90 -6.66 5.45 -0.46
N PRO A 91 -6.57 6.62 -1.10
CA PRO A 91 -5.27 7.23 -1.42
C PRO A 91 -4.56 7.90 -0.22
N ASP A 92 -5.26 8.16 0.88
CA ASP A 92 -4.76 8.95 2.01
C ASP A 92 -3.74 8.18 2.87
N MET A 93 -2.50 8.67 2.93
CA MET A 93 -1.38 7.99 3.59
C MET A 93 -0.73 8.82 4.72
N TYR A 94 -1.55 9.31 5.65
CA TYR A 94 -1.08 10.05 6.83
C TYR A 94 -0.91 9.12 8.04
N PRO A 95 0.06 9.36 8.95
CA PRO A 95 0.23 8.55 10.16
C PRO A 95 -1.09 8.38 10.94
N GLY A 96 -1.44 7.12 11.22
CA GLY A 96 -2.69 6.76 11.90
C GLY A 96 -3.90 6.52 10.97
N ASN A 97 -3.79 6.83 9.68
CA ASN A 97 -4.78 6.46 8.68
C ASN A 97 -4.48 5.08 8.08
N CYS A 98 -4.51 4.04 8.92
CA CYS A 98 -4.28 2.66 8.52
C CYS A 98 -5.30 1.74 9.19
N TRP A 99 -5.65 0.64 8.52
CA TRP A 99 -6.48 -0.38 9.13
C TRP A 99 -5.60 -1.25 10.05
N ALA A 100 -5.90 -1.19 11.35
CA ALA A 100 -5.26 -2.05 12.34
C ALA A 100 -6.11 -3.30 12.56
N PHE A 101 -5.50 -4.48 12.53
CA PHE A 101 -6.12 -5.74 12.99
C PHE A 101 -5.32 -6.34 14.13
N LYS A 102 -6.01 -7.11 14.98
CA LYS A 102 -5.41 -7.70 16.18
C LYS A 102 -4.36 -8.77 15.82
N GLY A 103 -3.24 -8.75 16.53
CA GLY A 103 -2.13 -9.68 16.33
C GLY A 103 -1.33 -9.40 15.05
N SER A 104 -0.64 -10.44 14.57
CA SER A 104 0.27 -10.38 13.42
C SER A 104 -0.24 -11.09 12.16
N GLN A 105 -1.43 -11.69 12.23
CA GLN A 105 -2.05 -12.44 11.14
C GLN A 105 -3.40 -11.84 10.78
N GLY A 106 -3.64 -11.61 9.49
CA GLY A 106 -4.89 -11.02 9.05
C GLY A 106 -5.20 -11.22 7.58
N TYR A 107 -6.47 -11.00 7.23
CA TYR A 107 -7.05 -11.31 5.93
C TYR A 107 -7.84 -10.11 5.43
N LEU A 108 -7.69 -9.79 4.15
CA LEU A 108 -8.46 -8.75 3.49
C LEU A 108 -8.88 -9.22 2.09
N VAL A 109 -10.18 -9.30 1.86
CA VAL A 109 -10.76 -9.69 0.57
C VAL A 109 -11.26 -8.44 -0.15
N ILE A 110 -10.73 -8.22 -1.35
CA ILE A 110 -10.94 -7.01 -2.15
C ILE A 110 -11.58 -7.41 -3.47
N ARG A 111 -12.71 -6.78 -3.80
CA ARG A 111 -13.26 -6.79 -5.14
C ARG A 111 -12.62 -5.66 -5.95
N LEU A 112 -11.99 -6.02 -7.04
CA LEU A 112 -11.42 -5.10 -8.00
C LEU A 112 -12.52 -4.43 -8.83
N SER A 113 -12.23 -3.23 -9.33
CA SER A 113 -13.14 -2.50 -10.22
C SER A 113 -13.42 -3.23 -11.53
N MET A 114 -12.47 -4.05 -12.00
CA MET A 114 -12.56 -4.84 -13.22
C MET A 114 -11.95 -6.23 -13.03
N THR A 115 -12.38 -7.19 -13.85
CA THR A 115 -11.71 -8.48 -13.96
C THR A 115 -10.40 -8.30 -14.71
N ILE A 116 -9.28 -8.71 -14.10
CA ILE A 116 -7.93 -8.51 -14.67
C ILE A 116 -7.09 -9.79 -14.58
N TYR A 117 -6.05 -9.85 -15.39
CA TYR A 117 -4.87 -10.69 -15.17
C TYR A 117 -3.90 -9.90 -14.28
N PRO A 118 -3.78 -10.22 -12.98
CA PRO A 118 -2.87 -9.49 -12.09
C PRO A 118 -1.42 -9.62 -12.57
N THR A 119 -0.67 -8.53 -12.49
CA THR A 119 0.76 -8.50 -12.89
C THR A 119 1.66 -8.08 -11.74
N SER A 120 1.18 -7.22 -10.85
CA SER A 120 1.92 -6.80 -9.67
C SER A 120 0.99 -6.25 -8.60
N PHE A 121 1.51 -6.19 -7.38
CA PHE A 121 0.87 -5.61 -6.22
C PHE A 121 1.75 -4.50 -5.66
N CYS A 122 1.18 -3.50 -5.01
CA CYS A 122 1.95 -2.58 -4.17
C CYS A 122 1.44 -2.63 -2.75
N LEU A 123 2.37 -2.59 -1.79
CA LEU A 123 2.08 -2.40 -0.39
C LEU A 123 2.83 -1.16 0.10
N GLU A 124 2.10 -0.24 0.70
CA GLU A 124 2.65 0.99 1.27
C GLU A 124 2.54 0.96 2.79
N HIS A 125 3.54 1.54 3.44
CA HIS A 125 3.52 1.89 4.86
C HIS A 125 4.15 3.28 5.05
N ILE A 126 3.88 3.95 6.18
CA ILE A 126 4.59 5.20 6.49
C ILE A 126 6.10 4.97 6.64
N PRO A 127 6.95 5.93 6.21
CA PRO A 127 8.38 5.88 6.51
C PRO A 127 8.63 6.00 8.02
N LYS A 128 9.75 5.43 8.48
CA LYS A 128 10.20 5.53 9.89
C LYS A 128 10.30 6.98 10.39
N SER A 129 10.68 7.90 9.51
CA SER A 129 10.81 9.34 9.81
C SER A 129 9.48 10.02 10.17
N LEU A 130 8.34 9.45 9.78
CA LEU A 130 7.00 9.94 10.12
C LEU A 130 6.35 9.16 11.27
N SER A 131 7.04 8.17 11.82
CA SER A 131 6.60 7.45 13.02
C SER A 131 7.07 8.17 14.28
N PRO A 132 6.19 8.44 15.27
CA PRO A 132 6.58 9.06 16.54
C PRO A 132 7.67 8.31 17.32
N THR A 133 7.74 6.98 17.15
CA THR A 133 8.73 6.12 17.81
C THR A 133 9.99 5.89 16.98
N GLY A 134 10.05 6.45 15.76
CA GLY A 134 11.14 6.22 14.81
C GLY A 134 11.20 4.79 14.25
N ASN A 135 10.19 3.95 14.51
CA ASN A 135 10.10 2.58 14.02
C ASN A 135 8.70 2.25 13.48
N ILE A 136 8.60 1.15 12.74
CA ILE A 136 7.35 0.68 12.11
C ILE A 136 7.12 -0.81 12.41
N THR A 137 7.29 -1.21 13.67
CA THR A 137 7.16 -2.63 14.09
C THR A 137 5.78 -3.22 13.82
N SER A 138 4.75 -2.39 13.67
CA SER A 138 3.39 -2.79 13.29
C SER A 138 3.18 -2.93 11.78
N ALA A 139 4.18 -2.61 10.95
CA ALA A 139 4.10 -2.83 9.52
C ALA A 139 3.96 -4.33 9.21
N PRO A 140 3.19 -4.70 8.17
CA PRO A 140 3.16 -6.08 7.69
C PRO A 140 4.57 -6.51 7.29
N LYS A 141 4.86 -7.80 7.46
CA LYS A 141 6.13 -8.40 7.05
C LYS A 141 5.86 -9.45 5.98
N ASP A 142 5.57 -10.69 6.36
CA ASP A 142 5.36 -11.77 5.38
C ASP A 142 3.89 -11.81 4.98
N PHE A 143 3.63 -11.84 3.67
CA PHE A 143 2.27 -11.88 3.14
C PHE A 143 2.15 -12.70 1.85
N LEU A 144 0.92 -13.15 1.59
CA LEU A 144 0.54 -13.86 0.38
C LEU A 144 -0.60 -13.11 -0.31
N VAL A 145 -0.67 -13.24 -1.63
CA VAL A 145 -1.81 -12.74 -2.41
C VAL A 145 -2.41 -13.88 -3.21
N TYR A 146 -3.75 -13.99 -3.16
CA TYR A 146 -4.51 -15.00 -3.87
C TYR A 146 -5.53 -14.36 -4.81
N GLY A 147 -5.82 -15.03 -5.92
CA GLY A 147 -6.99 -14.76 -6.76
C GLY A 147 -8.15 -15.67 -6.37
N LEU A 148 -9.34 -15.10 -6.24
CA LEU A 148 -10.59 -15.83 -5.96
C LEU A 148 -11.55 -15.75 -7.15
N GLU A 149 -12.21 -16.86 -7.48
CA GLU A 149 -13.24 -16.91 -8.52
C GLU A 149 -14.57 -16.34 -8.02
N ASN A 150 -14.86 -16.47 -6.72
CA ASN A 150 -16.04 -15.92 -6.07
C ASN A 150 -15.77 -15.63 -4.58
N GLU A 151 -16.68 -14.90 -3.94
CA GLU A 151 -16.55 -14.45 -2.55
C GLU A 151 -16.62 -15.57 -1.50
N TYR A 152 -17.19 -16.73 -1.85
CA TYR A 152 -17.38 -17.87 -0.95
C TYR A 152 -16.23 -18.87 -1.00
N GLN A 153 -15.31 -18.74 -1.95
CA GLN A 153 -14.18 -19.63 -2.10
C GLN A 153 -13.23 -19.49 -0.89
N GLU A 154 -13.00 -20.59 -0.16
CA GLU A 154 -12.11 -20.62 1.00
C GLU A 154 -10.62 -20.65 0.59
N GLU A 155 -10.30 -21.41 -0.45
CA GLU A 155 -8.95 -21.57 -0.98
C GLU A 155 -8.82 -20.97 -2.38
N GLY A 156 -8.09 -19.85 -2.47
CA GLY A 156 -7.78 -19.18 -3.72
C GLY A 156 -6.59 -19.78 -4.48
N ILE A 157 -6.35 -19.25 -5.68
CA ILE A 157 -5.13 -19.54 -6.45
C ILE A 157 -4.04 -18.59 -5.98
N LEU A 158 -2.91 -19.14 -5.52
CA LEU A 158 -1.78 -18.34 -5.09
C LEU A 158 -1.21 -17.54 -6.27
N LEU A 159 -1.04 -16.23 -6.09
CA LEU A 159 -0.43 -15.31 -7.07
C LEU A 159 1.00 -14.91 -6.65
N GLY A 160 1.32 -15.02 -5.37
CA GLY A 160 2.69 -14.91 -4.90
C GLY A 160 2.86 -14.78 -3.39
N GLN A 161 4.13 -14.88 -2.99
CA GLN A 161 4.59 -14.76 -1.61
C GLN A 161 5.69 -13.71 -1.51
N TYR A 162 5.54 -12.84 -0.52
CA TYR A 162 6.37 -11.64 -0.41
C TYR A 162 6.70 -11.31 1.04
N THR A 163 7.73 -10.49 1.21
CA THR A 163 8.09 -9.85 2.47
C THR A 163 8.18 -8.35 2.22
N TYR A 164 7.41 -7.56 2.96
CA TYR A 164 7.57 -6.10 2.98
C TYR A 164 8.79 -5.74 3.83
N ASP A 165 9.75 -5.04 3.25
CA ASP A 165 11.00 -4.66 3.90
C ASP A 165 10.84 -3.37 4.72
N GLN A 166 10.96 -3.44 6.05
CA GLN A 166 10.88 -2.24 6.89
C GLN A 166 12.03 -1.24 6.67
N ASP A 167 13.15 -1.68 6.09
CA ASP A 167 14.33 -0.85 5.80
C ASP A 167 14.34 -0.34 4.35
N GLY A 168 13.41 -0.81 3.53
CA GLY A 168 13.23 -0.38 2.15
C GLY A 168 12.41 0.90 1.98
N GLU A 169 12.06 1.20 0.74
CA GLU A 169 11.20 2.34 0.41
C GLU A 169 9.78 2.17 0.99
N PRO A 170 9.09 3.26 1.36
CA PRO A 170 7.72 3.20 1.90
C PRO A 170 6.70 2.55 0.96
N LEU A 171 6.87 2.70 -0.36
CA LEU A 171 6.08 2.05 -1.40
C LEU A 171 6.90 0.93 -2.01
N GLN A 172 6.43 -0.30 -1.87
CA GLN A 172 7.10 -1.48 -2.42
C GLN A 172 6.20 -2.18 -3.42
N MET A 173 6.78 -2.54 -4.56
CA MET A 173 6.10 -3.22 -5.66
C MET A 173 6.56 -4.67 -5.72
N PHE A 174 5.57 -5.56 -5.87
CA PHE A 174 5.74 -7.00 -5.82
C PHE A 174 5.17 -7.60 -7.11
N PRO A 175 6.01 -8.00 -8.08
CA PRO A 175 5.56 -8.68 -9.29
C PRO A 175 4.90 -10.02 -8.93
N VAL A 176 3.85 -10.41 -9.66
CA VAL A 176 3.24 -11.74 -9.54
C VAL A 176 4.32 -12.80 -9.77
N SER A 177 4.50 -13.69 -8.79
CA SER A 177 5.52 -14.75 -8.85
C SER A 177 4.94 -16.07 -9.36
N GLU A 178 3.67 -16.34 -9.07
CA GLU A 178 2.94 -17.53 -9.51
C GLU A 178 1.98 -17.12 -10.63
N THR A 179 2.40 -17.35 -11.87
CA THR A 179 1.60 -16.96 -13.03
C THR A 179 0.36 -17.84 -13.17
N SER A 180 -0.77 -17.20 -13.47
CA SER A 180 -2.03 -17.89 -13.76
C SER A 180 -2.57 -17.41 -15.10
N GLU A 181 -3.11 -18.34 -15.89
CA GLU A 181 -3.87 -18.02 -17.11
C GLU A 181 -5.29 -17.55 -16.79
N LYS A 182 -5.69 -17.50 -15.51
CA LYS A 182 -6.99 -17.02 -15.08
C LYS A 182 -6.97 -15.52 -14.78
N ALA A 183 -8.08 -14.88 -15.10
CA ALA A 183 -8.36 -13.52 -14.69
C ALA A 183 -9.20 -13.54 -13.40
N PHE A 184 -9.00 -12.54 -12.55
CA PHE A 184 -9.65 -12.42 -11.25
C PHE A 184 -10.28 -11.04 -11.10
N GLN A 185 -11.50 -10.99 -10.56
CA GLN A 185 -12.10 -9.76 -10.05
C GLN A 185 -11.96 -9.67 -8.52
N ILE A 186 -11.60 -10.76 -7.84
CA ILE A 186 -11.48 -10.79 -6.38
C ILE A 186 -10.06 -11.24 -6.04
N VAL A 187 -9.42 -10.49 -5.15
CA VAL A 187 -8.12 -10.85 -4.59
C VAL A 187 -8.20 -10.91 -3.07
N GLU A 188 -7.41 -11.80 -2.48
CA GLU A 188 -7.27 -11.93 -1.04
C GLU A 188 -5.82 -11.68 -0.63
N LEU A 189 -5.61 -10.68 0.21
CA LEU A 189 -4.35 -10.39 0.87
C LEU A 189 -4.34 -11.12 2.24
N ARG A 190 -3.31 -11.95 2.47
CA ARG A 190 -3.09 -12.66 3.74
C ARG A 190 -1.78 -12.21 4.36
N ILE A 191 -1.84 -11.55 5.52
CA ILE A 191 -0.68 -11.21 6.32
C ILE A 191 -0.39 -12.36 7.30
N PHE A 192 0.86 -12.82 7.35
CA PHE A 192 1.32 -13.91 8.21
C PHE A 192 2.15 -13.44 9.40
N SER A 193 2.81 -12.31 9.26
CA SER A 193 3.67 -11.74 10.29
C SER A 193 3.74 -10.22 10.17
N ASN A 194 4.22 -9.58 11.25
CA ASN A 194 4.58 -8.17 11.27
C ASN A 194 6.04 -8.01 11.72
N TRP A 195 6.50 -6.77 11.82
CA TRP A 195 7.86 -6.44 12.24
C TRP A 195 8.08 -6.39 13.76
N GLY A 196 7.21 -7.06 14.54
CA GLY A 196 7.40 -7.30 15.98
C GLY A 196 6.47 -6.54 16.92
N HIS A 197 5.45 -5.85 16.42
CA HIS A 197 4.44 -5.23 17.29
C HIS A 197 3.55 -6.31 17.92
N ALA A 198 3.51 -6.35 19.26
CA ALA A 198 2.90 -7.46 20.00
C ALA A 198 1.36 -7.53 19.91
N GLU A 199 0.69 -6.38 19.72
CA GLU A 199 -0.77 -6.31 19.85
C GLU A 199 -1.54 -6.29 18.52
N TYR A 200 -0.96 -5.72 17.46
CA TYR A 200 -1.66 -5.41 16.21
C TYR A 200 -0.70 -5.24 15.04
N THR A 201 -1.25 -5.24 13.84
CA THR A 201 -0.59 -4.92 12.57
C THR A 201 -1.39 -3.86 11.84
N CYS A 202 -0.72 -2.88 11.23
CA CYS A 202 -1.38 -1.78 10.52
C CYS A 202 -1.11 -1.84 9.01
N LEU A 203 -2.19 -1.87 8.22
CA LEU A 203 -2.14 -1.80 6.76
C LEU A 203 -2.56 -0.40 6.30
N TYR A 204 -1.64 0.31 5.65
CA TYR A 204 -1.91 1.65 5.12
C TYR A 204 -2.58 1.61 3.76
N ARG A 205 -1.89 1.08 2.73
CA ARG A 205 -2.46 1.00 1.38
C ARG A 205 -1.98 -0.23 0.63
N PHE A 206 -2.92 -0.91 -0.02
CA PHE A 206 -2.65 -2.03 -0.91
C PHE A 206 -3.24 -1.76 -2.29
N ARG A 207 -2.45 -1.97 -3.32
CA ARG A 207 -2.81 -1.70 -4.72
C ARG A 207 -2.68 -2.96 -5.55
N VAL A 208 -3.52 -3.05 -6.58
CA VAL A 208 -3.52 -4.21 -7.48
C VAL A 208 -3.44 -3.74 -8.93
N HIS A 209 -2.44 -4.24 -9.64
CA HIS A 209 -2.16 -3.87 -11.02
C HIS A 209 -2.31 -5.09 -11.93
N GLY A 210 -2.70 -4.85 -13.18
CA GLY A 210 -2.84 -5.92 -14.15
C GLY A 210 -3.34 -5.44 -15.50
N ARG A 211 -3.65 -6.40 -16.36
CA ARG A 211 -4.27 -6.18 -17.66
C ARG A 211 -5.73 -6.60 -17.60
N THR A 212 -6.65 -5.79 -18.10
CA THR A 212 -8.08 -6.14 -18.16
C THR A 212 -8.29 -7.41 -18.97
N ALA A 213 -9.16 -8.30 -18.51
CA ALA A 213 -9.69 -9.36 -19.34
C ALA A 213 -10.72 -8.75 -20.29
N GLU A 214 -10.51 -8.88 -21.59
CA GLU A 214 -11.49 -8.47 -22.62
C GLU A 214 -12.77 -9.33 -22.57
#